data_AF-A0A5D0ND18-F1
#
_entry.id   AF-A0A5D0ND18-F1
#
_cell.length_a   1.000
_cell.length_b   1.000
_cell.length_c   1.000
_cell.angle_alpha   90.00
_cell.angle_beta   90.00
_cell.angle_gamma   90.00
#
_symmetry.space_group_name_H-M   'P 1'
#
loop_
_entity.id
_entity.type
_entity.pdbx_description
1 polymer ?
#
loop_
_entity_poly.entity_id
_entity_poly.type
_entity_poly.pdbx_seq_one_letter_code
_entity_poly.pdbx_strand_id
1 'polypeptide(L)'
;MTERAPRRSVPRRVTARPDPRHRRRTRCPRRVRREWTGGEGVFHLAGALRDDLRGITGRTLPVALGVGPGRAGDLRLAIDPALPAVLGDEGYRLEVAGTPTVRGRTPTGVARGAQTVEQLFALDPGRAAVPRGTADDWPETRQRGFMLDAGRKYYRPDCIEQQIRTAAWLKLNTVHPRVVDEAGAALLGRLGLVLVGAAPLPRRTRTSRSRRGWAGARSTTSTSGTRCSRPPATCST
;
A
#
# COMPACT_ATOMS: atom_id res chain seq x y z
N MET A 1 -4.34 18.51 -50.68
CA MET A 1 -4.84 18.53 -49.29
C MET A 1 -4.91 17.10 -48.81
N THR A 2 -3.90 16.61 -48.09
CA THR A 2 -3.91 15.27 -47.50
C THR A 2 -4.54 15.37 -46.12
N GLU A 3 -5.78 14.91 -46.00
CA GLU A 3 -6.51 14.85 -44.74
C GLU A 3 -5.81 13.87 -43.79
N ARG A 4 -5.25 14.41 -42.71
CA ARG A 4 -4.49 13.64 -41.73
C ARG A 4 -5.49 12.91 -40.84
N ALA A 5 -5.56 11.59 -40.99
CA ALA A 5 -6.41 10.73 -40.16
C ALA A 5 -6.30 11.09 -38.67
N PRO A 6 -7.42 11.13 -37.92
CA PRO A 6 -7.40 11.47 -36.49
C PRO A 6 -6.53 10.46 -35.77
N ARG A 7 -5.44 10.92 -35.17
CA ARG A 7 -4.63 10.11 -34.27
C ARG A 7 -5.56 9.65 -33.16
N ARG A 8 -5.97 8.37 -33.13
CA ARG A 8 -6.64 7.78 -31.98
C ARG A 8 -5.70 7.97 -30.80
N SER A 9 -6.00 8.95 -29.95
CA SER A 9 -5.24 9.21 -28.75
C SER A 9 -5.37 7.98 -27.87
N VAL A 10 -4.29 7.22 -27.72
CA VAL A 10 -4.21 6.20 -26.67
C VAL A 10 -4.56 6.92 -25.36
N PRO A 11 -5.56 6.47 -24.58
CA PRO A 11 -5.94 7.14 -23.35
C PRO A 11 -4.71 7.14 -22.42
N ARG A 12 -4.25 8.35 -22.07
CA ARG A 12 -3.11 8.53 -21.18
C ARG A 12 -3.45 7.97 -19.79
N ARG A 13 -2.49 7.26 -19.17
CA ARG A 13 -2.58 6.57 -17.86
C ARG A 13 -3.22 7.43 -16.77
N VAL A 14 -2.91 8.72 -16.79
CA VAL A 14 -3.61 9.76 -16.03
C VAL A 14 -4.10 10.79 -17.03
N THR A 15 -5.40 11.10 -17.00
CA THR A 15 -5.96 12.26 -17.68
C THR A 15 -6.36 13.29 -16.66
N ALA A 16 -5.46 14.24 -16.38
CA ALA A 16 -5.76 15.40 -15.55
C ALA A 16 -6.18 16.57 -16.44
N ARG A 17 -7.34 17.15 -16.15
CA ARG A 17 -7.88 18.35 -16.80
C ARG A 17 -8.00 19.43 -15.73
N PRO A 18 -7.02 20.35 -15.63
CA PRO A 18 -7.13 21.46 -14.68
C PRO A 18 -8.30 22.38 -15.08
N ASP A 19 -8.91 23.03 -14.09
CA ASP A 19 -9.88 24.07 -14.35
C ASP A 19 -9.20 25.21 -15.15
N PRO A 20 -9.72 25.63 -16.33
CA PRO A 20 -9.14 26.72 -17.10
C PRO A 20 -9.02 28.02 -16.29
N ARG A 21 -9.85 28.17 -15.24
CA ARG A 21 -9.72 29.23 -14.22
C ARG A 21 -8.71 28.82 -13.13
N HIS A 22 -7.48 28.49 -13.55
CA HIS A 22 -6.34 27.97 -12.77
C HIS A 22 -6.04 28.68 -11.43
N ARG A 23 -6.54 29.90 -11.21
CA ARG A 23 -6.45 30.62 -9.92
C ARG A 23 -7.40 30.09 -8.84
N ARG A 24 -8.42 29.30 -9.20
CA ARG A 24 -9.39 28.78 -8.24
C ARG A 24 -8.84 27.52 -7.57
N ARG A 25 -8.58 27.63 -6.26
CA ARG A 25 -8.24 26.51 -5.40
C ARG A 25 -9.43 26.11 -4.55
N THR A 26 -9.54 24.82 -4.26
CA THR A 26 -10.51 24.31 -3.28
C THR A 26 -9.80 24.17 -1.94
N ARG A 27 -10.35 24.81 -0.91
CA ARG A 27 -9.79 24.74 0.44
C ARG A 27 -9.89 23.31 0.98
N CYS A 28 -9.04 23.02 1.95
CA CYS A 28 -9.03 21.77 2.69
C CYS A 28 -10.45 21.49 3.22
N PRO A 29 -10.96 20.26 3.01
CA PRO A 29 -12.27 19.88 3.47
C PRO A 29 -12.36 20.02 4.99
N ARG A 30 -13.58 20.15 5.50
CA ARG A 30 -13.92 20.18 6.93
C ARG A 30 -14.43 18.84 7.42
N ARG A 31 -14.71 17.89 6.51
CA ARG A 31 -15.35 16.61 6.81
C ARG A 31 -15.04 15.62 5.71
N VAL A 32 -14.81 14.36 6.06
CA VAL A 32 -14.75 13.24 5.11
C VAL A 32 -16.11 12.55 5.12
N ARG A 33 -16.73 12.39 3.95
CA ARG A 33 -18.04 11.76 3.81
C ARG A 33 -17.92 10.52 2.93
N ARG A 34 -18.36 9.37 3.44
CA ARG A 34 -18.46 8.12 2.68
C ARG A 34 -19.92 7.75 2.42
N GLU A 35 -20.17 7.07 1.31
CA GLU A 35 -21.55 6.74 0.90
C GLU A 35 -21.97 5.30 1.17
N TRP A 36 -21.04 4.43 1.55
CA TRP A 36 -21.33 3.01 1.76
C TRP A 36 -21.19 2.62 3.23
N THR A 37 -22.03 1.69 3.65
CA THR A 37 -21.91 0.90 4.89
C THR A 37 -21.18 -0.40 4.58
N GLY A 38 -20.66 -1.08 5.61
CA GLY A 38 -19.77 -2.23 5.50
C GLY A 38 -20.10 -3.24 4.39
N GLY A 39 -19.04 -3.71 3.74
CA GLY A 39 -18.97 -4.90 2.89
C GLY A 39 -17.70 -5.66 3.30
N GLU A 40 -17.63 -6.96 3.06
CA GLU A 40 -16.42 -7.73 3.35
C GLU A 40 -15.21 -7.08 2.66
N GLY A 41 -14.23 -6.62 3.46
CA GLY A 41 -13.07 -5.87 2.96
C GLY A 41 -13.26 -4.36 2.81
N VAL A 42 -14.37 -3.76 3.29
CA VAL A 42 -14.50 -2.31 3.41
C VAL A 42 -13.56 -1.81 4.50
N PHE A 43 -12.36 -1.45 4.05
CA PHE A 43 -11.33 -0.73 4.78
C PHE A 43 -11.92 0.31 5.75
N HIS A 44 -11.23 0.52 6.87
CA HIS A 44 -11.30 1.75 7.65
C HIS A 44 -10.83 2.99 6.85
N LEU A 45 -10.99 3.01 5.51
CA LEU A 45 -10.43 3.98 4.58
C LEU A 45 -10.73 5.43 4.99
N ALA A 46 -11.98 5.74 5.30
CA ALA A 46 -12.34 7.09 5.70
C ALA A 46 -11.70 7.51 7.04
N GLY A 47 -11.47 6.55 7.95
CA GLY A 47 -10.75 6.77 9.20
C GLY A 47 -9.25 6.92 8.99
N ALA A 48 -8.63 6.03 8.22
CA ALA A 48 -7.23 6.10 7.82
C ALA A 48 -6.93 7.42 7.10
N LEU A 49 -7.73 7.76 6.08
CA LEU A 49 -7.65 9.03 5.36
C LEU A 49 -7.78 10.24 6.29
N ARG A 50 -8.69 10.20 7.27
CA ARG A 50 -8.78 11.27 8.29
C ARG A 50 -7.47 11.39 9.05
N ASP A 51 -6.91 10.28 9.51
CA ASP A 51 -5.71 10.27 10.34
C ASP A 51 -4.47 10.71 9.54
N ASP A 52 -4.37 10.27 8.29
CA ASP A 52 -3.31 10.67 7.35
C ASP A 52 -3.44 12.16 6.99
N LEU A 53 -4.64 12.66 6.68
CA LEU A 53 -4.89 14.09 6.45
C LEU A 53 -4.65 14.92 7.70
N ARG A 54 -4.88 14.40 8.90
CA ARG A 54 -4.50 15.07 10.15
C ARG A 54 -2.98 15.19 10.27
N GLY A 55 -2.23 14.13 9.92
CA GLY A 55 -0.78 14.17 9.87
C GLY A 55 -0.23 15.17 8.84
N ILE A 56 -0.89 15.30 7.69
CA ILE A 56 -0.48 16.23 6.63
C ILE A 56 -0.86 17.67 6.95
N THR A 57 -2.13 17.92 7.28
CA THR A 57 -2.73 19.26 7.35
C THR A 57 -2.86 19.83 8.77
N GLY A 58 -2.64 19.00 9.79
CA GLY A 58 -2.87 19.34 11.20
C GLY A 58 -4.34 19.41 11.62
N ARG A 59 -5.29 19.14 10.72
CA ARG A 59 -6.74 19.27 10.99
C ARG A 59 -7.39 17.93 11.23
N THR A 60 -8.28 17.88 12.22
CA THR A 60 -9.11 16.69 12.47
C THR A 60 -10.41 16.81 11.68
N LEU A 61 -10.60 15.93 10.72
CA LEU A 61 -11.78 15.90 9.86
C LEU A 61 -12.78 14.85 10.37
N PRO A 62 -14.00 15.22 10.85
CA PRO A 62 -15.00 14.23 11.18
C PRO A 62 -15.33 13.35 9.96
N VAL A 63 -15.51 12.05 10.21
CA VAL A 63 -15.99 11.10 9.22
C VAL A 63 -17.50 10.98 9.36
N ALA A 64 -18.24 11.17 8.27
CA ALA A 64 -19.68 11.02 8.23
C ALA A 64 -20.10 10.00 7.18
N LEU A 65 -21.16 9.25 7.47
CA LEU A 65 -21.87 8.46 6.47
C LEU A 65 -22.94 9.33 5.82
N GLY A 66 -23.16 9.17 4.53
CA GLY A 66 -24.38 9.62 3.88
C GLY A 66 -24.33 9.47 2.37
N VAL A 67 -25.51 9.39 1.76
CA VAL A 67 -25.71 9.26 0.30
C VAL A 67 -26.08 10.62 -0.29
N GLY A 68 -25.61 10.95 -1.50
CA GLY A 68 -25.99 12.16 -2.24
C GLY A 68 -24.87 13.22 -2.33
N PRO A 69 -25.15 14.45 -2.80
CA PRO A 69 -24.12 15.40 -3.27
C PRO A 69 -23.18 15.96 -2.18
N GLY A 70 -23.42 15.67 -0.90
CA GLY A 70 -22.63 16.22 0.21
C GLY A 70 -22.83 17.73 0.40
N ARG A 71 -22.23 18.30 1.44
CA ARG A 71 -22.25 19.75 1.70
C ARG A 71 -20.96 20.41 1.20
N ALA A 72 -20.99 21.72 0.97
CA ALA A 72 -19.79 22.47 0.64
C ALA A 72 -18.74 22.32 1.75
N GLY A 73 -17.52 21.93 1.37
CA GLY A 73 -16.44 21.63 2.31
C GLY A 73 -16.35 20.17 2.73
N ASP A 74 -17.18 19.27 2.21
CA ASP A 74 -16.98 17.83 2.37
C ASP A 74 -15.96 17.30 1.35
N LEU A 75 -15.19 16.28 1.73
CA LEU A 75 -14.50 15.37 0.80
C LEU A 75 -15.35 14.10 0.68
N ARG A 76 -15.92 13.87 -0.49
CA ARG A 76 -16.82 12.75 -0.75
C ARG A 76 -16.04 11.57 -1.31
N LEU A 77 -16.23 10.40 -0.72
CA LEU A 77 -15.78 9.12 -1.22
C LEU A 77 -17.02 8.32 -1.63
N ALA A 78 -17.08 7.88 -2.89
CA ALA A 78 -18.22 7.13 -3.42
C ALA A 78 -17.77 5.94 -4.27
N ILE A 79 -18.52 4.84 -4.18
CA ILE A 79 -18.36 3.70 -5.10
C ILE A 79 -19.39 3.89 -6.21
N ASP A 80 -18.92 3.89 -7.45
CA ASP A 80 -19.73 4.13 -8.64
C ASP A 80 -19.42 3.06 -9.71
N PRO A 81 -20.18 1.95 -9.74
CA PRO A 81 -19.99 0.88 -10.72
C PRO A 81 -20.22 1.33 -12.16
N ALA A 82 -20.91 2.47 -12.37
CA ALA A 82 -21.21 3.02 -13.70
C ALA A 82 -20.03 3.81 -14.30
N LEU A 83 -18.94 4.00 -13.56
CA LEU A 83 -17.71 4.59 -14.11
C LEU A 83 -17.17 3.79 -15.31
N PRO A 84 -16.45 4.41 -16.25
CA PRO A 84 -15.94 3.73 -17.44
C PRO A 84 -15.14 2.46 -17.11
N ALA A 85 -15.44 1.36 -17.82
CA ALA A 85 -14.81 0.07 -17.58
C ALA A 85 -13.28 0.08 -17.74
N VAL A 86 -12.75 1.01 -18.55
CA VAL A 86 -11.30 1.21 -18.74
C VAL A 86 -10.56 1.54 -17.45
N LEU A 87 -11.25 2.09 -16.43
CA LEU A 87 -10.64 2.36 -15.12
C LEU A 87 -10.33 1.07 -14.34
N GLY A 88 -11.00 -0.04 -14.66
CA GLY A 88 -10.82 -1.31 -13.95
C GLY A 88 -11.12 -1.22 -12.44
N ASP A 89 -10.51 -2.12 -11.68
CA ASP A 89 -10.79 -2.25 -10.24
C ASP A 89 -10.05 -1.22 -9.39
N GLU A 90 -8.84 -0.84 -9.79
CA GLU A 90 -7.99 0.10 -9.04
C GLU A 90 -8.09 1.54 -9.54
N GLY A 91 -8.74 1.78 -10.68
CA GLY A 91 -8.90 3.12 -11.22
C GLY A 91 -9.98 3.93 -10.53
N TYR A 92 -9.83 5.24 -10.62
CA TYR A 92 -10.71 6.20 -9.98
C TYR A 92 -10.82 7.49 -10.80
N ARG A 93 -11.89 8.23 -10.53
CA ARG A 93 -12.12 9.60 -10.97
C ARG A 93 -12.09 10.52 -9.76
N LEU A 94 -11.23 11.52 -9.80
CA LEU A 94 -11.16 12.61 -8.82
C LEU A 94 -11.71 13.90 -9.46
N GLU A 95 -12.71 14.49 -8.82
CA GLU A 95 -13.31 15.77 -9.23
C GLU A 95 -13.10 16.79 -8.11
N VAL A 96 -12.19 17.73 -8.32
CA VAL A 96 -11.94 18.83 -7.38
C VAL A 96 -12.68 20.07 -7.88
N ALA A 97 -13.94 20.19 -7.46
CA ALA A 97 -14.80 21.34 -7.73
C ALA A 97 -15.28 21.99 -6.42
N GLY A 98 -16.56 22.34 -6.30
CA GLY A 98 -17.14 22.86 -5.06
C GLY A 98 -16.98 21.88 -3.88
N THR A 99 -17.32 20.61 -4.12
CA THR A 99 -17.14 19.51 -3.17
C THR A 99 -16.21 18.47 -3.80
N PRO A 100 -14.95 18.36 -3.34
CA PRO A 100 -14.02 17.34 -3.81
C PRO A 100 -14.64 15.94 -3.71
N THR A 101 -14.65 15.21 -4.81
CA THR A 101 -15.27 13.88 -4.88
C THR A 101 -14.30 12.88 -5.51
N VAL A 102 -14.08 11.77 -4.82
CA VAL A 102 -13.37 10.59 -5.33
C VAL A 102 -14.39 9.50 -5.62
N ARG A 103 -14.37 8.97 -6.84
CA ARG A 103 -15.20 7.84 -7.25
C ARG A 103 -14.34 6.71 -7.79
N GLY A 104 -14.63 5.49 -7.40
CA GLY A 104 -14.02 4.28 -7.96
C GLY A 104 -15.08 3.22 -8.23
N ARG A 105 -14.82 2.32 -9.19
CA ARG A 105 -15.73 1.19 -9.45
C ARG A 105 -15.77 0.21 -8.29
N THR A 106 -14.70 0.15 -7.50
CA THR A 106 -14.54 -0.71 -6.34
C THR A 106 -13.99 0.08 -5.14
N PRO A 107 -14.06 -0.47 -3.92
CA PRO A 107 -13.39 0.13 -2.75
C PRO A 107 -11.90 0.38 -2.96
N THR A 108 -11.21 -0.51 -3.68
CA THR A 108 -9.78 -0.37 -3.98
C THR A 108 -9.51 0.86 -4.84
N GLY A 109 -10.32 1.11 -5.87
CA GLY A 109 -10.22 2.32 -6.69
C GLY A 109 -10.41 3.58 -5.84
N VAL A 110 -11.41 3.61 -4.97
CA VAL A 110 -11.63 4.73 -4.05
C VAL A 110 -10.43 4.95 -3.13
N ALA A 111 -9.79 3.89 -2.64
CA ALA A 111 -8.58 3.99 -1.82
C ALA A 111 -7.40 4.60 -2.61
N ARG A 112 -7.20 4.20 -3.88
CA ARG A 112 -6.17 4.82 -4.75
C ARG A 112 -6.43 6.30 -4.98
N GLY A 113 -7.69 6.70 -5.13
CA GLY A 113 -8.06 8.10 -5.27
C GLY A 113 -7.88 8.91 -3.99
N ALA A 114 -8.16 8.32 -2.82
CA ALA A 114 -7.90 8.95 -1.52
C ALA A 114 -6.41 9.27 -1.33
N GLN A 115 -5.52 8.35 -1.71
CA GLN A 115 -4.07 8.57 -1.69
C GLN A 115 -3.65 9.75 -2.57
N THR A 116 -4.29 9.95 -3.72
CA THR A 116 -4.04 11.12 -4.57
C THR A 116 -4.49 12.42 -3.91
N VAL A 117 -5.60 12.41 -3.16
CA VAL A 117 -6.03 13.58 -2.39
C VAL A 117 -5.00 13.95 -1.33
N GLU A 118 -4.48 12.97 -0.59
CA GLU A 118 -3.40 13.18 0.39
C GLU A 118 -2.16 13.78 -0.27
N GLN A 119 -1.74 13.25 -1.42
CA GLN A 119 -0.61 13.76 -2.20
C GLN A 119 -0.82 15.21 -2.64
N LEU A 120 -2.03 15.57 -3.09
CA LEU A 120 -2.35 16.95 -3.48
C LEU A 120 -2.25 17.92 -2.30
N PHE A 121 -2.64 17.52 -1.08
CA PHE A 121 -2.45 18.34 0.12
C PHE A 121 -0.99 18.40 0.55
N ALA A 122 -0.25 17.31 0.44
CA ALA A 122 1.17 17.27 0.78
C ALA A 122 2.03 18.15 -0.15
N LEU A 123 1.64 18.29 -1.42
CA LEU A 123 2.29 19.15 -2.41
C LEU A 123 1.93 20.64 -2.26
N ASP A 124 0.84 20.97 -1.56
CA ASP A 124 0.46 22.35 -1.30
C ASP A 124 1.36 22.96 -0.21
N PRO A 125 2.06 24.08 -0.44
CA PRO A 125 2.92 24.70 0.55
C PRO A 125 2.19 25.06 1.86
N GLY A 126 0.92 25.47 1.75
CA GLY A 126 0.07 25.78 2.89
C GLY A 126 -0.67 24.57 3.48
N ARG A 127 -0.57 23.39 2.85
CA ARG A 127 -1.28 22.15 3.20
C ARG A 127 -2.78 22.35 3.44
N ALA A 128 -3.35 23.32 2.74
CA ALA A 128 -4.64 23.89 3.06
C ALA A 128 -5.54 24.03 1.83
N ALA A 129 -5.02 23.83 0.61
CA ALA A 129 -5.83 23.89 -0.58
C ALA A 129 -5.30 23.01 -1.72
N VAL A 130 -6.21 22.51 -2.54
CA VAL A 130 -5.91 21.71 -3.73
C VAL A 130 -6.37 22.43 -5.00
N PRO A 131 -5.65 22.28 -6.14
CA PRO A 131 -6.07 22.84 -7.41
C PRO A 131 -7.41 22.26 -7.89
N ARG A 132 -8.25 23.08 -8.52
CA ARG A 132 -9.48 22.58 -9.15
C ARG A 132 -9.21 21.88 -10.47
N GLY A 133 -9.98 20.83 -10.75
CA GLY A 133 -9.88 20.05 -11.97
C GLY A 133 -10.51 18.68 -11.84
N THR A 134 -10.43 17.91 -12.91
CA THR A 134 -10.81 16.50 -12.93
C THR A 134 -9.63 15.63 -13.30
N ALA A 135 -9.52 14.45 -12.71
CA ALA A 135 -8.47 13.49 -13.00
C ALA A 135 -9.04 12.07 -13.06
N ASP A 136 -8.79 11.36 -14.16
CA ASP A 136 -8.97 9.92 -14.24
C ASP A 136 -7.59 9.26 -14.19
N ASP A 137 -7.42 8.27 -13.32
CA ASP A 137 -6.16 7.55 -13.13
C ASP A 137 -6.43 6.06 -12.91
N TRP A 138 -5.63 5.23 -13.57
CA TRP A 138 -5.69 3.78 -13.48
C TRP A 138 -4.31 3.17 -13.76
N PRO A 139 -3.98 2.00 -13.18
CA PRO A 139 -2.70 1.37 -13.39
C PRO A 139 -2.60 0.73 -14.78
N GLU A 140 -1.39 0.74 -15.35
CA GLU A 140 -1.09 -0.01 -16.57
C GLU A 140 -0.83 -1.49 -16.29
N THR A 141 -0.16 -1.79 -15.17
CA THR A 141 0.15 -3.16 -14.76
C THR A 141 -0.61 -3.53 -13.51
N ARG A 142 -1.17 -4.76 -13.51
CA ARG A 142 -1.92 -5.28 -12.36
C ARG A 142 -1.04 -5.49 -11.13
N GLN A 143 0.21 -5.92 -11.31
CA GLN A 143 1.13 -6.16 -10.20
C GLN A 143 2.21 -5.09 -10.18
N ARG A 144 2.33 -4.41 -9.04
CA ARG A 144 3.31 -3.35 -8.79
C ARG A 144 3.80 -3.55 -7.37
N GLY A 145 5.02 -4.03 -7.23
CA GLY A 145 5.50 -4.42 -5.92
C GLY A 145 6.98 -4.24 -5.76
N PHE A 146 7.42 -4.52 -4.54
CA PHE A 146 8.83 -4.57 -4.19
C PHE A 146 9.10 -5.85 -3.38
N MET A 147 10.35 -6.28 -3.39
CA MET A 147 10.81 -7.41 -2.60
C MET A 147 11.48 -6.89 -1.33
N LEU A 148 11.10 -7.43 -0.18
CA LEU A 148 11.75 -7.16 1.11
C LEU A 148 12.57 -8.38 1.50
N ASP A 149 13.90 -8.26 1.49
CA ASP A 149 14.80 -9.32 1.94
C ASP A 149 15.00 -9.27 3.46
N ALA A 150 14.14 -9.97 4.18
CA ALA A 150 14.17 -10.14 5.63
C ALA A 150 14.91 -11.43 6.08
N GLY A 151 15.49 -12.19 5.14
CA GLY A 151 16.25 -13.40 5.46
C GLY A 151 17.68 -13.09 5.90
N ARG A 152 18.33 -12.13 5.23
CA ARG A 152 19.73 -11.75 5.52
C ARG A 152 19.88 -10.84 6.74
N LYS A 153 18.86 -10.05 7.04
CA LYS A 153 18.84 -9.08 8.13
C LYS A 153 17.45 -9.02 8.76
N TYR A 154 17.42 -8.96 10.09
CA TYR A 154 16.20 -8.73 10.82
C TYR A 154 15.77 -7.26 10.69
N TYR A 155 14.51 -7.03 10.33
CA TYR A 155 13.88 -5.72 10.41
C TYR A 155 12.87 -5.73 11.54
N ARG A 156 12.88 -4.67 12.36
CA ARG A 156 11.83 -4.50 13.36
C ARG A 156 10.46 -4.34 12.67
N PRO A 157 9.37 -4.85 13.27
CA PRO A 157 8.03 -4.77 12.68
C PRO A 157 7.60 -3.36 12.29
N ASP A 158 7.97 -2.35 13.08
CA ASP A 158 7.65 -0.94 12.80
C ASP A 158 8.34 -0.42 11.54
N CYS A 159 9.59 -0.80 11.30
CA CYS A 159 10.30 -0.43 10.07
C CYS A 159 9.67 -1.11 8.84
N ILE A 160 9.20 -2.37 8.96
CA ILE A 160 8.47 -3.06 7.89
C ILE A 160 7.15 -2.36 7.62
N GLU A 161 6.40 -2.01 8.66
CA GLU A 161 5.14 -1.27 8.54
C GLU A 161 5.34 0.06 7.82
N GLN A 162 6.39 0.81 8.18
CA GLN A 162 6.72 2.07 7.52
C GLN A 162 7.03 1.87 6.03
N GLN A 163 7.79 0.84 5.67
CA GLN A 163 8.04 0.52 4.26
C GLN A 163 6.76 0.18 3.49
N ILE A 164 5.85 -0.59 4.10
CA ILE A 164 4.54 -0.91 3.51
C ILE A 164 3.71 0.38 3.34
N ARG A 165 3.72 1.28 4.32
CA ARG A 165 3.03 2.59 4.22
C ARG A 165 3.59 3.44 3.08
N THR A 166 4.92 3.52 2.94
CA THR A 166 5.56 4.22 1.82
C THR A 166 5.21 3.58 0.47
N ALA A 167 5.23 2.25 0.37
CA ALA A 167 4.84 1.54 -0.83
C ALA A 167 3.36 1.78 -1.19
N ALA A 168 2.48 1.78 -0.18
CA ALA A 168 1.07 2.09 -0.35
C ALA A 168 0.87 3.52 -0.86
N TRP A 169 1.60 4.51 -0.30
CA TRP A 169 1.59 5.90 -0.76
C TRP A 169 1.94 6.01 -2.26
N LEU A 170 2.89 5.19 -2.73
CA LEU A 170 3.29 5.10 -4.14
C LEU A 170 2.37 4.22 -5.00
N LYS A 171 1.22 3.78 -4.47
CA LYS A 171 0.24 2.91 -5.13
C LYS A 171 0.80 1.54 -5.55
N LEU A 172 1.86 1.06 -4.89
CA LEU A 172 2.28 -0.33 -4.97
C LEU A 172 1.24 -1.21 -4.26
N ASN A 173 1.03 -2.42 -4.77
CA ASN A 173 -0.01 -3.34 -4.31
C ASN A 173 0.52 -4.72 -3.90
N THR A 174 1.77 -5.04 -4.21
CA THR A 174 2.37 -6.33 -3.85
C THR A 174 3.64 -6.16 -3.03
N VAL A 175 3.78 -6.94 -1.97
CA VAL A 175 5.04 -7.08 -1.22
C VAL A 175 5.48 -8.53 -1.32
N HIS A 176 6.72 -8.75 -1.73
CA HIS A 176 7.32 -10.08 -1.80
C HIS A 176 8.34 -10.23 -0.66
N PRO A 177 7.96 -10.78 0.51
CA PRO A 177 8.90 -10.99 1.59
C PRO A 177 9.78 -12.22 1.29
N ARG A 178 11.09 -12.03 1.22
CA ARG A 178 12.07 -13.11 1.28
C ARG A 178 12.46 -13.29 2.73
N VAL A 179 11.88 -14.29 3.39
CA VAL A 179 12.05 -14.54 4.84
C VAL A 179 13.16 -15.55 5.12
N VAL A 180 13.48 -16.41 4.15
CA VAL A 180 14.50 -17.46 4.31
C VAL A 180 15.60 -17.24 3.26
N ASP A 181 16.83 -17.19 3.74
CA ASP A 181 18.03 -17.29 2.94
C ASP A 181 18.91 -18.43 3.47
N GLU A 182 20.06 -18.69 2.83
CA GLU A 182 20.95 -19.78 3.24
C GLU A 182 21.48 -19.61 4.67
N ALA A 183 21.69 -18.36 5.11
CA ALA A 183 22.14 -18.05 6.47
C ALA A 183 21.04 -18.32 7.51
N GLY A 184 19.80 -17.92 7.24
CA GLY A 184 18.62 -18.16 8.07
C GLY A 184 18.23 -19.63 8.11
N ALA A 185 18.33 -20.35 6.98
CA ALA A 185 18.14 -21.79 6.92
C ALA A 185 19.20 -22.55 7.75
N ALA A 186 20.47 -22.11 7.68
CA ALA A 186 21.54 -22.68 8.49
C ALA A 186 21.33 -22.43 10.00
N LEU A 187 20.88 -21.24 10.40
CA LEU A 187 20.57 -20.93 11.80
C LEU A 187 19.40 -21.74 12.33
N LEU A 188 18.31 -21.84 11.57
CA LEU A 188 17.14 -22.66 11.90
C LEU A 188 17.52 -24.14 12.04
N GLY A 189 18.38 -24.64 11.14
CA GLY A 189 18.95 -25.99 11.22
C GLY A 189 19.81 -26.22 12.48
N ARG A 190 20.62 -25.24 12.91
CA ARG A 190 21.41 -25.33 14.16
C ARG A 190 20.54 -25.29 15.42
N LEU A 191 19.38 -24.67 15.36
CA LEU A 191 18.39 -24.62 16.45
C LEU A 191 17.42 -25.80 16.43
N GLY A 192 17.57 -26.75 15.50
CA GLY A 192 16.68 -27.90 15.36
C GLY A 192 15.28 -27.57 14.83
N LEU A 193 15.04 -26.31 14.42
CA LEU A 193 13.81 -25.92 13.72
C LEU A 193 14.01 -26.19 12.22
N VAL A 194 13.49 -27.31 11.74
CA VAL A 194 13.31 -27.54 10.31
C VAL A 194 11.93 -27.02 9.94
N LEU A 195 11.86 -25.95 9.14
CA LEU A 195 10.62 -25.62 8.44
C LEU A 195 10.33 -26.77 7.48
N VAL A 196 9.31 -27.58 7.76
CA VAL A 196 8.88 -28.67 6.88
C VAL A 196 8.34 -28.04 5.60
N GLY A 197 9.19 -27.95 4.58
CA GLY A 197 8.82 -27.33 3.32
C GLY A 197 9.98 -27.02 2.37
N ALA A 198 11.09 -27.74 2.43
CA ALA A 198 12.08 -27.82 1.36
C ALA A 198 13.07 -28.94 1.71
N ALA A 199 12.67 -30.19 1.52
CA ALA A 199 13.65 -31.27 1.48
C ALA A 199 14.40 -31.14 0.14
N PRO A 200 15.71 -30.84 0.12
CA PRO A 200 16.48 -31.04 -1.10
C PRO A 200 16.45 -32.54 -1.42
N LEU A 201 15.95 -32.89 -2.60
CA LEU A 201 16.00 -34.26 -3.10
C LEU A 201 17.45 -34.76 -2.99
N PRO A 202 17.72 -35.88 -2.29
CA PRO A 202 19.07 -36.38 -2.17
C PRO A 202 19.57 -36.79 -3.55
N ARG A 203 20.65 -36.14 -4.02
CA ARG A 203 21.42 -36.61 -5.17
C ARG A 203 21.90 -38.03 -4.84
N ARG A 204 21.32 -39.03 -5.50
CA ARG A 204 21.78 -40.42 -5.46
C ARG A 204 23.18 -40.50 -6.08
N THR A 205 24.23 -40.30 -5.29
CA THR A 205 25.54 -40.88 -5.61
C THR A 205 25.54 -42.31 -5.11
N ARG A 206 25.34 -43.24 -6.05
CA ARG A 206 25.47 -44.68 -5.84
C ARG A 206 26.94 -44.97 -5.51
N THR A 207 27.27 -45.05 -4.22
CA THR A 207 28.54 -45.62 -3.76
C THR A 207 28.26 -46.85 -2.91
N SER A 208 28.95 -47.93 -3.27
CA SER A 208 28.80 -49.27 -2.74
C SER A 208 29.22 -49.36 -1.28
N ARG A 209 28.29 -49.80 -0.45
CA ARG A 209 28.44 -50.68 0.72
C ARG A 209 29.87 -50.86 1.26
N SER A 210 30.13 -50.38 2.47
CA SER A 210 30.76 -51.23 3.50
C SER A 210 30.26 -50.84 4.89
N ARG A 211 29.85 -51.85 5.66
CA ARG A 211 29.37 -51.75 7.04
C ARG A 211 30.56 -51.46 7.97
N ARG A 212 30.41 -50.55 8.94
CA ARG A 212 31.02 -50.65 10.28
C ARG A 212 30.56 -49.51 11.21
N GLY A 213 30.13 -49.89 12.42
CA GLY A 213 30.37 -49.14 13.65
C GLY A 213 29.29 -48.16 14.12
N TRP A 214 28.57 -48.53 15.18
CA TRP A 214 27.62 -47.71 15.94
C TRP A 214 28.24 -47.41 17.33
N ALA A 215 28.36 -46.14 17.69
CA ALA A 215 28.54 -45.59 19.05
C ALA A 215 28.43 -44.05 18.88
N GLY A 216 27.64 -43.26 19.60
CA GLY A 216 27.17 -43.36 20.97
C GLY A 216 27.84 -42.24 21.78
N ALA A 217 27.25 -41.04 21.84
CA ALA A 217 27.56 -40.03 22.86
C ALA A 217 26.47 -38.96 22.96
N ARG A 218 25.80 -38.93 24.13
CA ARG A 218 24.96 -37.83 24.62
C ARG A 218 25.87 -36.85 25.36
N SER A 219 25.59 -35.55 25.28
CA SER A 219 25.93 -34.60 26.34
C SER A 219 24.86 -33.52 26.46
N THR A 220 24.54 -33.23 27.72
CA THR A 220 23.50 -32.35 28.24
C THR A 220 24.03 -30.96 28.56
N THR A 221 23.09 -30.06 28.90
CA THR A 221 23.22 -28.87 29.79
C THR A 221 23.87 -27.61 29.21
N SER A 222 23.50 -26.36 29.56
CA SER A 222 22.54 -25.81 30.53
C SER A 222 22.17 -24.37 30.14
N THR A 223 21.10 -23.84 30.74
CA THR A 223 20.53 -22.50 30.55
C THR A 223 21.11 -21.48 31.54
N SER A 224 21.36 -20.23 31.14
CA SER A 224 21.27 -19.02 32.00
C SER A 224 21.17 -17.77 31.10
N GLY A 225 20.10 -16.98 31.17
CA GLY A 225 19.98 -15.76 31.98
C GLY A 225 20.83 -14.62 31.38
N THR A 226 20.29 -13.52 30.82
CA THR A 226 19.66 -12.40 31.56
C THR A 226 19.09 -11.38 30.56
N ARG A 227 17.94 -10.76 30.88
CA ARG A 227 17.36 -9.63 30.12
C ARG A 227 18.10 -8.34 30.47
N CYS A 228 18.36 -7.50 29.47
CA CYS A 228 18.70 -6.10 29.68
C CYS A 228 17.84 -5.24 28.75
N SER A 229 17.03 -4.36 29.34
CA SER A 229 16.15 -3.40 28.68
C SER A 229 16.96 -2.32 27.95
N ARG A 230 16.54 -1.95 26.73
CA ARG A 230 17.11 -0.81 25.97
C ARG A 230 16.04 0.19 25.49
N PRO A 231 16.40 1.49 25.42
CA PRO A 231 15.51 2.64 25.18
C PRO A 231 15.17 2.80 23.68
N PRO A 232 14.28 3.73 23.27
CA PRO A 232 13.66 3.68 21.94
C PRO A 232 14.65 4.02 20.84
N ALA A 233 14.85 3.07 19.92
CA ALA A 233 15.75 3.22 18.79
C ALA A 233 15.05 3.88 17.60
N THR A 234 15.68 4.93 17.08
CA THR A 234 15.60 5.36 15.69
C THR A 234 15.79 4.16 14.77
N CYS A 235 15.04 4.11 13.66
CA CYS A 235 15.15 3.03 12.67
C CYS A 235 16.56 3.08 12.05
N SER A 236 17.47 2.34 12.67
CA SER A 236 18.84 2.07 12.23
C SER A 236 19.00 0.56 12.17
N THR A 237 19.71 0.14 11.13
CA THR A 237 19.91 -1.23 10.64
C THR A 237 20.53 -2.19 11.63
#